data_AF-A0A7C3MJ30-F1
#
_entry.id   AF-A0A7C3MJ30-F1
#
_cell.length_a   1.000
_cell.length_b   1.000
_cell.length_c   1.000
_cell.angle_alpha   90.00
_cell.angle_beta   90.00
_cell.angle_gamma   90.00
#
_symmetry.space_group_name_H-M   'P 1'
#
loop_
_entity.id
_entity.type
_entity.pdbx_description
1 polymer ?
#
loop_
_entity_poly.entity_id
_entity_poly.type
_entity_poly.pdbx_seq_one_letter_code
_entity_poly.pdbx_strand_id
1 'polypeptide(L)' 'MGYLGRKYEEIEREIGKENIIFDLNYLDAPCEAFGDLRIVAEKRVNGKWYFLLSYENYQIRNIKDGRDSKR' A
#
# COMPACT_ATOMS: atom_id res chain seq x y z
N MET A 1 -1.65 21.69 1.46
CA MET A 1 -1.96 20.66 0.44
C MET A 1 -1.54 19.32 1.01
N GLY A 2 -2.42 18.33 0.94
CA GLY A 2 -2.14 16.95 1.34
C GLY A 2 -2.14 16.02 0.13
N TYR A 3 -1.61 14.83 0.31
CA TYR A 3 -1.38 13.80 -0.69
C TYR A 3 -2.17 12.51 -0.43
N LEU A 4 -2.97 12.46 0.64
CA LEU A 4 -3.90 11.38 0.94
C LEU A 4 -4.71 10.94 -0.30
N GLY A 5 -4.75 9.64 -0.54
CA GLY A 5 -5.45 8.99 -1.65
C GLY A 5 -4.75 9.08 -3.01
N ARG A 6 -3.67 9.85 -3.17
CA ARG A 6 -2.92 9.91 -4.42
C ARG A 6 -2.02 8.70 -4.61
N LYS A 7 -1.66 8.41 -5.87
CA LYS A 7 -0.74 7.33 -6.20
C LYS A 7 0.66 7.71 -5.81
N TYR A 8 1.37 6.81 -5.15
CA TYR A 8 2.75 7.02 -4.73
C TYR A 8 3.66 7.41 -5.91
N GLU A 9 3.49 6.79 -7.09
CA GLU A 9 4.30 7.11 -8.27
C GLU A 9 4.12 8.55 -8.78
N GLU A 10 2.90 9.10 -8.72
CA GLU A 10 2.63 10.48 -9.13
C GLU A 10 3.35 11.47 -8.21
N ILE A 11 3.35 11.16 -6.91
CA ILE A 11 3.99 11.95 -5.86
C ILE A 11 5.50 11.87 -5.99
N GLU A 12 6.05 10.67 -6.18
CA GLU A 12 7.49 10.47 -6.36
C GLU A 12 8.03 11.31 -7.53
N ARG A 13 7.27 11.42 -8.63
CA ARG A 13 7.60 12.29 -9.77
C ARG A 13 7.44 13.78 -9.48
N GLU A 14 6.49 14.16 -8.64
CA GLU A 14 6.19 15.56 -8.32
C GLU A 14 7.24 16.19 -7.40
N ILE A 15 7.63 15.47 -6.34
CA ILE A 15 8.46 16.03 -5.26
C ILE A 15 9.84 15.37 -5.12
N GLY A 16 10.12 14.32 -5.88
CA GLY A 16 11.38 13.59 -5.82
C GLY A 16 11.44 12.57 -4.68
N LYS A 17 11.92 11.37 -5.01
CA LYS A 17 12.03 10.23 -4.08
C LYS A 17 12.87 10.55 -2.84
N GLU A 18 13.91 11.37 -2.98
CA GLU A 18 14.82 11.77 -1.91
C GLU A 18 14.13 12.56 -0.79
N ASN A 19 12.99 13.17 -1.10
CA ASN A 19 12.17 13.97 -0.18
C ASN A 19 11.09 13.12 0.51
N ILE A 20 11.07 11.82 0.27
CA ILE A 20 10.06 10.88 0.76
C ILE A 20 10.70 9.80 1.63
N ILE A 21 10.03 9.49 2.74
CA ILE A 21 10.18 8.30 3.55
C ILE A 21 8.82 7.61 3.50
N PHE A 22 8.78 6.29 3.31
CA PHE A 22 7.51 5.58 3.30
C PHE A 22 7.58 4.26 4.06
N ASP A 23 6.43 3.82 4.51
CA ASP A 23 6.18 2.49 5.04
C ASP A 23 4.95 1.89 4.35
N LEU A 24 4.88 0.57 4.30
CA LEU A 24 3.81 -0.16 3.64
C LEU A 24 2.94 -0.84 4.67
N ASN A 25 1.66 -0.45 4.70
CA ASN A 25 0.65 -1.08 5.53
C ASN A 25 0.29 -2.45 4.93
N TYR A 26 0.96 -3.50 5.43
CA TYR A 26 0.61 -4.88 5.10
C TYR A 26 -0.52 -5.36 6.00
N LEU A 27 -1.48 -6.06 5.41
CA LEU A 27 -2.43 -6.86 6.17
C LEU A 27 -1.75 -8.18 6.53
N ASP A 28 -1.82 -8.60 7.80
CA ASP A 28 -1.27 -9.87 8.30
C ASP A 28 -1.97 -11.13 7.74
N ALA A 29 -3.05 -10.95 6.98
CA ALA A 29 -3.78 -12.05 6.33
C ALA A 29 -3.06 -12.50 5.05
N PRO A 30 -3.21 -13.78 4.64
CA PRO A 30 -2.72 -14.28 3.35
C PRO A 30 -3.54 -13.68 2.21
N CYS A 31 -3.25 -12.43 1.91
CA CYS A 31 -3.89 -11.63 0.88
C CYS A 31 -2.93 -11.45 -0.29
N GLU A 32 -3.48 -11.55 -1.50
CA GLU A 32 -2.82 -11.01 -2.68
C GLU A 32 -3.15 -9.52 -2.75
N ALA A 33 -2.13 -8.67 -2.95
CA ALA A 33 -2.29 -7.23 -3.08
C ALA A 33 -2.17 -6.83 -4.55
N PHE A 34 -3.06 -5.95 -5.03
CA PHE A 34 -3.11 -5.51 -6.43
C PHE A 34 -3.71 -4.11 -6.58
N GLY A 35 -3.40 -3.47 -7.71
CA GLY A 35 -3.72 -2.07 -7.96
C GLY A 35 -2.57 -1.14 -7.57
N ASP A 36 -2.86 0.16 -7.52
CA ASP A 36 -1.84 1.17 -7.23
C ASP A 36 -1.55 1.27 -5.72
N LEU A 37 -0.32 1.69 -5.37
CA LEU A 37 0.02 2.09 -4.01
C LEU A 37 -0.50 3.51 -3.74
N ARG A 38 -1.35 3.65 -2.73
CA ARG A 38 -1.98 4.91 -2.33
C ARG A 38 -1.49 5.36 -0.97
N ILE A 39 -1.39 6.67 -0.79
CA ILE A 39 -1.08 7.27 0.52
C ILE A 39 -2.33 7.21 1.40
N VAL A 40 -2.25 6.48 2.51
CA VAL A 40 -3.34 6.35 3.50
C VAL A 40 -3.09 7.14 4.78
N ALA A 41 -1.83 7.51 5.04
CA ALA A 41 -1.49 8.50 6.05
C ALA A 41 -0.27 9.30 5.60
N GLU A 42 -0.19 10.55 6.07
CA GLU A 42 0.92 11.44 5.76
C GLU A 42 1.34 12.29 6.95
N LYS A 43 2.63 12.57 7.02
CA LYS A 43 3.21 13.47 8.03
C LYS A 43 4.43 14.18 7.45
N ARG A 44 4.67 15.43 7.85
CA ARG A 44 5.92 16.13 7.55
C ARG A 44 6.89 15.96 8.71
N VAL A 45 8.10 15.46 8.47
CA VAL A 45 9.14 15.29 9.50
C VAL A 45 10.48 15.72 8.93
N ASN A 46 11.16 16.66 9.59
CA ASN A 46 12.50 17.14 9.21
C ASN A 46 12.64 17.51 7.72
N GLY A 47 11.63 18.18 7.15
CA GLY A 47 11.61 18.60 5.74
C GLY A 47 11.24 17.50 4.74
N LYS A 48 11.10 16.24 5.18
CA LYS A 48 10.65 15.12 4.34
C LYS A 48 9.18 14.79 4.56
N TRP A 49 8.57 14.19 3.55
CA TRP A 49 7.27 13.56 3.69
C TRP A 49 7.44 12.14 4.19
N TYR A 50 6.69 11.79 5.22
CA TYR A 50 6.52 10.43 5.66
C TYR A 50 5.14 9.96 5.20
N PHE A 51 5.09 8.89 4.40
CA PHE A 51 3.84 8.31 3.90
C PHE A 51 3.65 6.90 4.42
N LEU A 52 2.45 6.60 4.93
CA LEU A 52 1.98 5.23 5.04
C LEU A 52 1.25 4.89 3.75
N LEU A 53 1.69 3.84 3.08
CA LEU A 53 1.13 3.38 1.82
C LEU A 53 0.25 2.15 2.03
N SER A 54 -0.75 1.97 1.19
CA SER A 54 -1.56 0.76 1.10
C SER A 54 -1.88 0.50 -0.36
N TYR A 55 -1.97 -0.78 -0.75
CA TYR A 55 -2.56 -1.11 -2.05
C TYR A 55 -4.04 -0.75 -2.04
N GLU A 56 -4.57 -0.38 -3.21
CA GLU A 56 -5.99 -0.10 -3.39
C GLU A 56 -6.88 -1.30 -3.04
N ASN A 57 -6.39 -2.50 -3.33
CA ASN A 57 -7.17 -3.72 -3.14
C ASN A 57 -6.32 -4.84 -2.53
N TYR A 58 -6.99 -5.62 -1.69
CA TYR A 58 -6.48 -6.87 -1.15
C TYR A 58 -7.56 -7.95 -1.37
N GLN A 59 -7.22 -9.07 -1.98
CA GLN A 59 -8.07 -10.26 -1.99
C GLN A 59 -7.45 -11.29 -1.07
N ILE A 60 -8.25 -11.77 -0.11
CA ILE A 60 -7.89 -12.94 0.67
C ILE A 60 -7.75 -14.12 -0.29
N ARG A 61 -6.57 -14.74 -0.34
CA ARG A 61 -6.45 -16.04 -0.99
C ARG A 61 -7.15 -17.03 -0.08
N ASN A 62 -8.37 -17.42 -0.46
CA ASN A 62 -8.93 -18.68 0.02
C ASN A 62 -8.02 -19.78 -0.54
N ILE A 63 -7.02 -20.19 0.25
CA ILE A 63 -6.34 -21.45 0.02
C ILE A 63 -7.43 -22.50 0.18
N LYS A 64 -8.04 -22.93 -0.94
CA LYS A 64 -8.85 -24.12 -0.94
C LYS A 64 -7.91 -25.25 -0.53
N ASP A 65 -7.97 -25.66 0.74
CA ASP A 65 -7.40 -26.93 1.17
C ASP A 65 -8.03 -27.97 0.25
N GLY A 66 -7.22 -28.57 -0.63
CA GLY A 66 -7.63 -29.53 -1.65
C GLY A 66 -8.03 -30.87 -1.05
N ARG A 67 -8.87 -30.85 -0.02
CA ARG A 67 -9.44 -32.01 0.65
C ARG A 67 -10.93 -31.81 0.83
N ASP A 68 -11.65 -31.66 -0.27
CA ASP A 68 -13.06 -32.03 -0.28
C ASP A 68 -13.32 -33.14 -1.30
N SER A 69 -13.38 -34.34 -0.73
CA SER A 69 -14.31 -35.42 -1.06
C SER A 69 -14.21 -36.08 -2.44
N LYS A 70 -13.35 -37.13 -2.51
CA LYS A 70 -13.81 -38.38 -3.13
C LYS A 70 -15.00 -38.88 -2.29
N ARG A 71 -16.22 -38.77 -2.82
CA ARG A 71 -17.31 -39.65 -2.44
C ARG A 71 -18.19 -39.93 -3.64
#